data_AF-A0AAQ3LYE0-F1
#
_entry.id   AF-A0AAQ3LYE0-F1
#
_cell.length_a   1.000
_cell.length_b   1.000
_cell.length_c   1.000
_cell.angle_alpha   90.00
_cell.angle_beta   90.00
_cell.angle_gamma   90.00
#
_symmetry.space_group_name_H-M   'P 1'
#
loop_
_entity.id
_entity.type
_entity.pdbx_description
1 polymer ?
#
loop_
_entity_poly.entity_id
_entity_poly.type
_entity_poly.pdbx_seq_one_letter_code
_entity_poly.pdbx_strand_id
1 'polypeptide(L)'
;MHDGSVGYFEMHRWEHFYSLLGDGLTHDKAAAQAYYTAEYSILNNPYYFSAPFSGLVAPDAHNFVVHFTSNRSEENKGGELHGDVLKSFFAVTGEPGNFVHNPGQERIPDNWYKRPSSQPMDTVDTNVETVVSNGMYPGIIKTQAPLTLSLGNNLACFLMQASMAGLVDSLDPLLEPIGTLLSFMKQNLGPLMSDLSCPQLDSFDNSLFEPKTFPGMGYTGEID
;
A
#
# COMPACT_ATOMS: atom_id res chain seq x y z
N MET A 1 -22.08 -4.98 3.91
CA MET A 1 -21.93 -4.16 5.13
C MET A 1 -22.37 -2.73 4.81
N HIS A 2 -22.86 -1.98 5.80
CA HIS A 2 -23.17 -0.54 5.71
C HIS A 2 -23.97 -0.11 4.48
N ASP A 3 -24.87 -0.96 3.99
CA ASP A 3 -25.65 -0.74 2.76
C ASP A 3 -24.82 -0.33 1.52
N GLY A 4 -23.56 -0.76 1.48
CA GLY A 4 -22.62 -0.43 0.40
C GLY A 4 -21.86 0.89 0.59
N SER A 5 -22.05 1.60 1.70
CA SER A 5 -21.28 2.79 2.04
C SER A 5 -19.83 2.42 2.39
N VAL A 6 -18.90 2.70 1.49
CA VAL A 6 -17.46 2.40 1.65
C VAL A 6 -16.69 3.47 2.43
N GLY A 7 -17.28 4.63 2.66
CA GLY A 7 -16.71 5.72 3.47
C GLY A 7 -17.14 5.68 4.94
N TYR A 8 -17.78 4.59 5.38
CA TYR A 8 -18.26 4.47 6.74
C TYR A 8 -17.10 4.20 7.71
N PHE A 9 -16.96 5.03 8.75
CA PHE A 9 -15.94 4.84 9.78
C PHE A 9 -16.34 3.73 10.74
N GLU A 10 -15.60 2.62 10.73
CA GLU A 10 -15.87 1.47 11.58
C GLU A 10 -15.07 1.56 12.89
N MET A 11 -15.76 1.91 13.98
CA MET A 11 -15.12 2.10 15.28
C MET A 11 -14.39 0.84 15.78
N HIS A 12 -14.91 -0.36 15.48
CA HIS A 12 -14.23 -1.60 15.87
C HIS A 12 -12.87 -1.78 15.18
N ARG A 13 -12.71 -1.31 13.93
CA ARG A 13 -11.43 -1.35 13.20
C ARG A 13 -10.46 -0.34 13.77
N TRP A 14 -10.97 0.84 14.13
CA TRP A 14 -10.19 1.87 14.81
C TRP A 14 -9.71 1.39 16.18
N GLU A 15 -10.59 0.84 17.01
CA GLU A 15 -10.23 0.35 18.34
C GLU A 15 -9.19 -0.76 18.27
N HIS A 16 -9.35 -1.71 17.35
CA HIS A 16 -8.32 -2.72 17.11
C HIS A 16 -7.00 -2.06 16.69
N PHE A 17 -7.02 -1.16 15.72
CA PHE A 17 -5.81 -0.50 15.21
C PHE A 17 -5.08 0.28 16.31
N TYR A 18 -5.84 1.06 17.07
CA TYR A 18 -5.32 1.86 18.17
C TYR A 18 -4.79 1.00 19.31
N SER A 19 -5.38 -0.18 19.55
CA SER A 19 -4.87 -1.11 20.57
C SER A 19 -3.49 -1.68 20.24
N LEU A 20 -3.11 -1.72 18.95
CA LEU A 20 -1.81 -2.22 18.50
C LEU A 20 -0.67 -1.21 18.74
N LEU A 21 -0.97 0.09 18.86
CA LEU A 21 0.01 1.17 18.92
C LEU A 21 1.10 0.93 19.96
N GLY A 22 0.75 0.63 21.21
CA GLY A 22 1.72 0.56 22.31
C GLY A 22 2.54 1.84 22.42
N ASP A 23 3.85 1.73 22.19
CA ASP A 23 4.86 2.79 22.17
C ASP A 23 5.05 3.47 20.79
N GLY A 24 4.41 2.96 19.73
CA GLY A 24 4.47 3.52 18.38
C GLY A 24 4.01 2.52 17.32
N LEU A 25 3.40 3.01 16.23
CA LEU A 25 2.94 2.14 15.15
C LEU A 25 4.09 1.75 14.21
N THR A 26 4.24 0.45 13.98
CA THR A 26 5.27 -0.17 13.13
C THR A 26 4.62 -0.98 12.01
N HIS A 27 5.39 -1.37 10.99
CA HIS A 27 4.89 -2.13 9.84
C HIS A 27 4.30 -3.50 10.20
N ASP A 28 4.84 -4.19 11.20
CA ASP A 28 4.26 -5.46 11.68
C ASP A 28 2.89 -5.27 12.35
N LYS A 29 2.69 -4.14 13.07
CA LYS A 29 1.40 -3.75 13.62
C LYS A 29 0.42 -3.34 12.52
N ALA A 30 0.89 -2.65 11.48
CA ALA A 30 0.08 -2.33 10.30
C ALA A 30 -0.37 -3.61 9.56
N ALA A 31 0.52 -4.60 9.42
CA ALA A 31 0.17 -5.92 8.86
C ALA A 31 -0.87 -6.65 9.71
N ALA A 32 -0.76 -6.60 11.04
CA ALA A 32 -1.76 -7.17 11.95
C ALA A 32 -3.15 -6.53 11.75
N GLN A 33 -3.20 -5.19 11.58
CA GLN A 33 -4.43 -4.47 11.28
C GLN A 33 -5.01 -4.86 9.91
N ALA A 34 -4.17 -4.99 8.88
CA ALA A 34 -4.58 -5.42 7.56
C ALA A 34 -5.22 -6.81 7.60
N TYR A 35 -4.58 -7.75 8.32
CA TYR A 35 -5.11 -9.10 8.52
C TYR A 35 -6.46 -9.09 9.23
N TYR A 36 -6.58 -8.37 10.36
CA TYR A 36 -7.84 -8.22 11.09
C TYR A 36 -8.96 -7.67 10.20
N THR A 37 -8.66 -6.64 9.41
CA THR A 37 -9.62 -5.99 8.51
C THR A 37 -10.10 -6.95 7.42
N ALA A 38 -9.20 -7.75 6.85
CA ALA A 38 -9.53 -8.75 5.84
C ALA A 38 -10.40 -9.88 6.41
N GLU A 39 -10.01 -10.46 7.55
CA GLU A 39 -10.75 -11.55 8.19
C GLU A 39 -12.14 -11.10 8.65
N TYR A 40 -12.27 -9.90 9.23
CA TYR A 40 -13.57 -9.35 9.58
C TYR A 40 -14.47 -9.19 8.35
N SER A 41 -13.91 -8.74 7.23
CA SER A 41 -14.65 -8.58 5.97
C SER A 41 -15.12 -9.93 5.43
N ILE A 42 -14.30 -10.98 5.48
CA ILE A 42 -14.67 -12.34 5.06
C ILE A 42 -15.81 -12.89 5.91
N LEU A 43 -15.72 -12.73 7.23
CA LEU A 43 -16.69 -13.31 8.16
C LEU A 43 -18.04 -12.59 8.13
N ASN A 44 -18.06 -11.30 7.81
CA ASN A 44 -19.24 -10.46 8.00
C ASN A 44 -19.78 -9.80 6.70
N ASN A 45 -19.12 -9.98 5.55
CA ASN A 45 -19.60 -9.51 4.25
C ASN A 45 -19.88 -10.68 3.30
N PRO A 46 -21.15 -11.06 3.05
CA PRO A 46 -21.48 -12.11 2.09
C PRO A 46 -21.09 -11.75 0.64
N TYR A 47 -20.79 -10.48 0.37
CA TYR A 47 -20.31 -9.98 -0.92
C TYR A 47 -18.81 -9.65 -0.90
N TYR A 48 -18.04 -10.24 0.01
CA TYR A 48 -16.59 -10.03 0.05
C TYR A 48 -15.97 -10.39 -1.30
N PHE A 49 -15.30 -9.40 -1.90
CA PHE A 49 -14.59 -9.53 -3.15
C PHE A 49 -13.21 -8.90 -3.04
N SER A 50 -12.18 -9.68 -3.36
CA SER A 50 -10.80 -9.25 -3.44
C SER A 50 -10.26 -9.56 -4.84
N ALA A 51 -10.26 -8.57 -5.72
CA ALA A 51 -9.66 -8.67 -7.04
C ALA A 51 -8.13 -8.80 -6.94
N PRO A 52 -7.45 -9.25 -8.02
CA PRO A 52 -5.98 -9.35 -8.04
C PRO A 52 -5.27 -8.07 -7.58
N PHE A 53 -5.63 -6.91 -8.13
CA PHE A 53 -5.04 -5.63 -7.73
C PHE A 53 -5.43 -5.23 -6.30
N SER A 54 -6.72 -5.23 -5.97
CA SER A 54 -7.20 -4.80 -4.64
C SER A 54 -6.72 -5.71 -3.50
N GLY A 55 -6.51 -7.01 -3.77
CA GLY A 55 -5.99 -7.98 -2.81
C GLY A 55 -4.52 -7.76 -2.44
N LEU A 56 -3.86 -6.84 -3.12
CA LEU A 56 -2.46 -6.44 -2.89
C LEU A 56 -2.38 -5.04 -2.33
N VAL A 57 -3.11 -4.12 -2.94
CA VAL A 57 -3.11 -2.73 -2.51
C VAL A 57 -3.81 -2.55 -1.17
N ALA A 58 -4.87 -3.30 -0.89
CA ALA A 58 -5.59 -3.18 0.39
C ALA A 58 -4.71 -3.46 1.62
N PRO A 59 -3.91 -4.54 1.66
CA PRO A 59 -2.99 -4.73 2.78
C PRO A 59 -1.84 -3.73 2.78
N ASP A 60 -1.28 -3.38 1.61
CA ASP A 60 -0.19 -2.41 1.52
C ASP A 60 -0.60 -0.99 1.98
N ALA A 61 -1.85 -0.60 1.72
CA ALA A 61 -2.38 0.69 2.16
C ALA A 61 -2.34 0.89 3.68
N HIS A 62 -2.25 -0.18 4.47
CA HIS A 62 -2.04 -0.06 5.91
C HIS A 62 -0.61 0.39 6.26
N ASN A 63 0.39 -0.01 5.47
CA ASN A 63 1.78 0.46 5.61
C ASN A 63 1.90 1.94 5.27
N PHE A 64 1.05 2.46 4.37
CA PHE A 64 1.01 3.89 4.04
C PHE A 64 0.71 4.76 5.27
N VAL A 65 -0.06 4.25 6.22
CA VAL A 65 -0.31 4.95 7.48
C VAL A 65 1.01 5.16 8.22
N VAL A 66 1.84 4.12 8.36
CA VAL A 66 3.17 4.23 8.98
C VAL A 66 4.07 5.17 8.17
N HIS A 67 4.14 4.98 6.85
CA HIS A 67 5.06 5.75 6.00
C HIS A 67 4.74 7.26 5.94
N PHE A 68 3.45 7.60 5.83
CA PHE A 68 3.02 8.96 5.53
C PHE A 68 2.49 9.73 6.73
N THR A 69 2.13 9.07 7.83
CA THR A 69 1.63 9.77 9.02
C THR A 69 2.65 9.81 10.16
N SER A 70 3.74 9.03 10.10
CA SER A 70 4.86 9.18 11.06
C SER A 70 5.47 10.58 11.02
N ASN A 71 5.69 11.17 12.20
CA ASN A 71 6.31 12.48 12.32
C ASN A 71 7.84 12.35 12.21
N ARG A 72 8.46 13.02 11.23
CA ARG A 72 9.90 12.90 10.92
C ARG A 72 10.67 14.18 11.22
N SER A 73 10.91 14.45 12.50
CA SER A 73 11.72 15.61 12.90
C SER A 73 13.18 15.49 12.43
N GLU A 74 13.94 16.58 12.52
CA GLU A 74 15.38 16.55 12.23
C GLU A 74 16.14 15.56 13.15
N GLU A 75 15.69 15.44 14.39
CA GLU A 75 16.24 14.55 15.42
C GLU A 75 15.84 13.09 15.20
N ASN A 76 14.65 12.83 14.64
CA ASN A 76 14.16 11.49 14.31
C ASN A 76 13.72 11.37 12.84
N LYS A 77 14.70 11.20 11.96
CA LYS A 77 14.47 11.00 10.51
C LYS A 77 13.82 9.65 10.18
N GLY A 78 13.87 8.68 11.10
CA GLY A 78 13.18 7.39 10.97
C GLY A 78 11.66 7.54 11.05
N GLY A 79 11.20 8.57 11.75
CA GLY A 79 9.79 8.86 11.95
C GLY A 79 9.19 7.99 13.05
N GLU A 80 8.36 8.58 13.88
CA GLU A 80 7.54 7.85 14.85
C GLU A 80 6.07 8.20 14.68
N LEU A 81 5.22 7.19 14.78
CA LEU A 81 3.78 7.36 14.76
C LEU A 81 3.18 7.04 16.12
N HIS A 82 2.90 8.11 16.85
CA HIS A 82 2.25 8.08 18.16
C HIS A 82 0.73 8.23 18.03
N GLY A 83 0.02 7.86 19.10
CA GLY A 83 -1.44 7.80 19.08
C GLY A 83 -2.12 9.17 18.92
N ASP A 84 -1.49 10.26 19.31
CA ASP A 84 -1.97 11.63 19.10
C ASP A 84 -1.89 12.04 17.62
N VAL A 85 -0.77 11.74 16.96
CA VAL A 85 -0.59 11.96 15.52
C VAL A 85 -1.59 11.12 14.73
N LEU A 86 -1.73 9.83 15.07
CA LEU A 86 -2.71 8.96 14.42
C LEU A 86 -4.14 9.48 14.61
N LYS A 87 -4.52 9.89 15.83
CA LYS A 87 -5.83 10.50 16.13
C LYS A 87 -6.09 11.75 15.28
N SER A 88 -5.08 12.59 15.05
CA SER A 88 -5.21 13.80 14.23
C SER A 88 -5.52 13.48 12.76
N PHE A 89 -4.79 12.52 12.16
CA PHE A 89 -4.99 12.14 10.76
C PHE A 89 -6.34 11.48 10.50
N PHE A 90 -6.85 10.70 11.46
CA PHE A 90 -8.14 10.00 11.35
C PHE A 90 -9.30 10.74 12.02
N ALA A 91 -9.12 11.99 12.46
CA ALA A 91 -10.13 12.82 13.10
C ALA A 91 -10.79 12.18 14.35
N VAL A 92 -10.05 11.38 15.12
CA VAL A 92 -10.57 10.71 16.31
C VAL A 92 -10.18 11.44 17.59
N THR A 93 -11.14 11.59 18.49
CA THR A 93 -10.94 12.11 19.85
C THR A 93 -11.32 11.07 20.90
N GLY A 94 -10.92 11.30 22.14
CA GLY A 94 -11.21 10.41 23.26
C GLY A 94 -10.08 9.43 23.56
N GLU A 95 -10.43 8.42 24.33
CA GLU A 95 -9.53 7.42 24.91
C GLU A 95 -10.05 6.00 24.64
N PRO A 96 -9.22 4.96 24.79
CA PRO A 96 -9.64 3.56 24.59
C PRO A 96 -10.97 3.23 25.28
N GLY A 97 -11.92 2.71 24.51
CA GLY A 97 -13.28 2.38 24.97
C GLY A 97 -14.28 3.55 24.97
N ASN A 98 -13.86 4.77 24.61
CA ASN A 98 -14.73 5.94 24.48
C ASN A 98 -14.24 6.88 23.37
N PHE A 99 -13.88 6.32 22.22
CA PHE A 99 -13.48 7.10 21.04
C PHE A 99 -14.68 7.69 20.32
N VAL A 100 -14.46 8.87 19.73
CA VAL A 100 -15.42 9.55 18.87
C VAL A 100 -14.73 9.95 17.58
N HIS A 101 -15.26 9.50 16.46
CA HIS A 101 -14.84 9.96 15.14
C HIS A 101 -15.53 11.28 14.81
N ASN A 102 -14.78 12.26 14.31
CA ASN A 102 -15.27 13.60 13.98
C ASN A 102 -15.08 13.85 12.47
N PRO A 103 -15.99 13.34 11.61
CA PRO A 103 -15.82 13.44 10.15
C PRO A 103 -15.53 14.87 9.68
N GLY A 104 -14.55 15.04 8.80
CA GLY A 104 -14.17 16.33 8.24
C GLY A 104 -13.21 17.15 9.13
N GLN A 105 -12.69 16.57 10.21
CA GLN A 105 -11.70 17.19 11.09
C GLN A 105 -10.31 16.54 10.99
N GLU A 106 -10.08 15.74 9.95
CA GLU A 106 -8.80 15.14 9.59
C GLU A 106 -7.80 16.26 9.31
N ARG A 107 -6.65 16.23 9.99
CA ARG A 107 -5.63 17.28 9.81
C ARG A 107 -4.22 16.78 10.09
N ILE A 108 -3.27 17.41 9.42
CA ILE A 108 -1.86 17.31 9.78
C ILE A 108 -1.69 17.93 11.17
N PRO A 109 -1.12 17.22 12.16
CA PRO A 109 -0.94 17.76 13.50
C PRO A 109 0.11 18.87 13.53
N ASP A 110 0.03 19.73 14.55
CA ASP A 110 1.04 20.76 14.77
C ASP A 110 2.43 20.14 15.00
N ASN A 111 3.48 20.80 14.53
CA ASN A 111 4.88 20.33 14.62
C ASN A 111 5.11 18.95 13.98
N TRP A 112 4.36 18.64 12.91
CA TRP A 112 4.54 17.45 12.11
C TRP A 112 5.41 17.71 10.88
N TYR A 113 6.37 16.83 10.64
CA TYR A 113 7.32 16.92 9.53
C TYR A 113 7.18 15.72 8.61
N LYS A 114 7.06 16.01 7.30
CA LYS A 114 6.89 14.99 6.27
C LYS A 114 8.12 14.12 6.09
N ARG A 115 7.90 12.94 5.50
CA ARG A 115 8.96 12.08 4.97
C ARG A 115 9.90 12.86 4.04
N PRO A 116 11.23 12.76 4.20
CA PRO A 116 12.17 13.54 3.39
C PRO A 116 12.16 13.06 1.93
N SER A 117 12.45 13.96 0.99
CA SER A 117 12.48 13.64 -0.45
C SER A 117 13.65 12.75 -0.85
N SER A 118 14.72 12.69 -0.07
CA SER A 118 15.78 11.68 -0.17
C SER A 118 15.30 10.26 0.21
N GLN A 119 14.07 10.20 0.73
CA GLN A 119 13.26 9.07 1.12
C GLN A 119 12.83 8.03 0.07
N PRO A 120 12.63 8.39 -1.21
CA PRO A 120 11.38 8.20 -1.95
C PRO A 120 10.69 6.83 -1.78
N MET A 121 9.36 6.82 -1.76
CA MET A 121 8.61 5.57 -1.68
C MET A 121 8.41 5.08 -3.10
N ASP A 122 8.84 3.84 -3.36
CA ASP A 122 8.69 3.24 -4.67
C ASP A 122 7.81 1.99 -4.64
N THR A 123 7.40 1.56 -5.82
CA THR A 123 6.51 0.40 -5.96
C THR A 123 7.21 -0.93 -5.71
N VAL A 124 8.54 -0.98 -5.71
CA VAL A 124 9.28 -2.21 -5.41
C VAL A 124 9.26 -2.44 -3.90
N ASP A 125 9.59 -1.42 -3.11
CA ASP A 125 9.60 -1.46 -1.64
C ASP A 125 8.23 -1.83 -1.09
N THR A 126 7.16 -1.21 -1.59
CA THR A 126 5.78 -1.53 -1.19
C THR A 126 5.37 -2.97 -1.49
N ASN A 127 5.74 -3.49 -2.66
CA ASN A 127 5.46 -4.89 -3.00
C ASN A 127 6.25 -5.86 -2.11
N VAL A 128 7.51 -5.54 -1.78
CA VAL A 128 8.30 -6.32 -0.82
C VAL A 128 7.65 -6.29 0.55
N GLU A 129 7.22 -5.12 1.04
CA GLU A 129 6.49 -4.97 2.32
C GLU A 129 5.21 -5.81 2.36
N THR A 130 4.47 -5.85 1.25
CA THR A 130 3.25 -6.65 1.12
C THR A 130 3.54 -8.15 1.20
N VAL A 131 4.61 -8.62 0.54
CA VAL A 131 5.04 -10.03 0.60
C VAL A 131 5.53 -10.39 2.01
N VAL A 132 6.29 -9.52 2.66
CA VAL A 132 6.74 -9.71 4.05
C VAL A 132 5.54 -9.77 5.00
N SER A 133 4.55 -8.89 4.82
CA SER A 133 3.30 -8.89 5.59
C SER A 133 2.56 -10.22 5.45
N ASN A 134 2.50 -10.78 4.24
CA ASN A 134 1.91 -12.09 4.00
C ASN A 134 2.74 -13.24 4.61
N GLY A 135 4.06 -13.09 4.73
CA GLY A 135 4.90 -14.04 5.46
C GLY A 135 4.63 -14.02 6.97
N MET A 136 4.37 -12.84 7.55
CA MET A 136 4.01 -12.69 8.97
C MET A 136 2.60 -13.19 9.27
N TYR A 137 1.64 -12.86 8.40
CA TYR A 137 0.24 -13.25 8.51
C TYR A 137 -0.20 -13.95 7.22
N PRO A 138 -0.05 -15.29 7.14
CA PRO A 138 -0.38 -16.05 5.94
C PRO A 138 -1.82 -15.82 5.49
N GLY A 139 -1.96 -15.40 4.23
CA GLY A 139 -3.25 -15.10 3.63
C GLY A 139 -3.67 -13.65 3.83
N ILE A 140 -2.75 -12.71 4.10
CA ILE A 140 -3.00 -11.27 3.89
C ILE A 140 -3.23 -10.98 2.40
N ILE A 141 -2.39 -11.56 1.52
CA ILE A 141 -2.60 -11.48 0.07
C ILE A 141 -3.69 -12.49 -0.28
N LYS A 142 -4.91 -12.00 -0.53
CA LYS A 142 -6.04 -12.82 -0.96
C LYS A 142 -6.56 -12.31 -2.29
N THR A 143 -6.64 -13.20 -3.28
CA THR A 143 -7.28 -12.90 -4.55
C THR A 143 -8.37 -13.94 -4.81
N GLN A 144 -9.59 -13.48 -5.13
CA GLN A 144 -10.72 -14.33 -5.53
C GLN A 144 -10.78 -14.47 -7.05
N ALA A 145 -9.62 -14.49 -7.69
CA ALA A 145 -9.50 -14.63 -9.13
C ALA A 145 -9.98 -16.01 -9.60
N PRO A 146 -10.40 -16.14 -10.88
CA PRO A 146 -10.74 -17.43 -11.46
C PRO A 146 -9.55 -18.41 -11.35
N LEU A 147 -9.87 -19.71 -11.35
CA LEU A 147 -8.93 -20.82 -11.13
C LEU A 147 -7.64 -20.72 -11.96
N THR A 148 -7.67 -20.01 -13.10
CA THR A 148 -6.55 -19.75 -13.99
C THR A 148 -5.46 -18.86 -13.39
N LEU A 149 -5.79 -17.84 -12.58
CA LEU A 149 -4.77 -17.02 -11.91
C LEU A 149 -4.11 -17.76 -10.75
N SER A 150 -4.89 -18.61 -10.06
CA SER A 150 -4.40 -19.46 -8.96
C SER A 150 -3.67 -20.73 -9.43
N LEU A 151 -3.68 -21.02 -10.74
CA LEU A 151 -2.99 -22.18 -11.31
C LEU A 151 -1.59 -21.77 -11.78
N GLY A 152 -0.58 -22.42 -11.20
CA GLY A 152 0.82 -22.11 -11.49
C GLY A 152 1.22 -20.73 -10.93
N ASN A 153 2.11 -20.05 -11.64
CA ASN A 153 2.70 -18.78 -11.18
C ASN A 153 1.97 -17.54 -11.72
N ASN A 154 0.79 -17.70 -12.34
CA ASN A 154 0.05 -16.62 -12.99
C ASN A 154 -0.26 -15.43 -12.05
N LEU A 155 -0.54 -15.69 -10.76
CA LEU A 155 -0.67 -14.64 -9.75
C LEU A 155 0.65 -13.88 -9.56
N ALA A 156 1.77 -14.58 -9.40
CA ALA A 156 3.09 -13.95 -9.26
C ALA A 156 3.51 -13.15 -10.52
N CYS A 157 3.10 -13.61 -11.70
CA CYS A 157 3.35 -12.87 -12.94
C CYS A 157 2.49 -11.62 -13.04
N PHE A 158 1.22 -11.70 -12.62
CA PHE A 158 0.36 -10.53 -12.50
C PHE A 158 0.90 -9.53 -11.47
N LEU A 159 1.40 -10.03 -10.33
CA LEU A 159 2.04 -9.21 -9.28
C LEU A 159 3.20 -8.39 -9.83
N MET A 160 4.06 -9.05 -10.61
CA MET A 160 5.21 -8.40 -11.21
C MET A 160 4.81 -7.41 -12.33
N GLN A 161 3.76 -7.71 -13.10
CA GLN A 161 3.25 -6.74 -14.08
C GLN A 161 2.64 -5.50 -13.41
N ALA A 162 1.92 -5.69 -12.29
CA ALA A 162 1.36 -4.59 -11.51
C ALA A 162 2.46 -3.77 -10.82
N SER A 163 3.55 -4.38 -10.36
CA SER A 163 4.70 -3.66 -9.78
C SER A 163 5.39 -2.78 -10.82
N MET A 164 5.56 -3.29 -12.05
CA MET A 164 6.12 -2.55 -13.18
C MET A 164 5.23 -1.39 -13.61
N ALA A 165 3.91 -1.53 -13.52
CA ALA A 165 2.96 -0.46 -13.82
C ALA A 165 3.16 0.75 -12.90
N GLY A 166 3.44 0.50 -11.62
CA GLY A 166 3.71 1.57 -10.64
C GLY A 166 5.10 2.19 -10.74
N LEU A 167 6.08 1.49 -11.32
CA LEU A 167 7.41 2.04 -11.59
C LEU A 167 7.38 3.21 -12.60
N VAL A 168 6.38 3.23 -13.49
CA VAL A 168 6.23 4.28 -14.51
C VAL A 168 5.80 5.62 -13.90
N ASP A 169 5.17 5.62 -12.72
CA ASP A 169 4.80 6.85 -12.00
C ASP A 169 5.97 7.45 -11.19
N SER A 170 7.08 6.72 -11.03
CA SER A 170 8.23 7.12 -10.20
C SER A 170 9.42 7.66 -10.99
N LEU A 171 9.24 8.04 -12.27
CA LEU A 171 10.31 8.31 -13.25
C LEU A 171 11.47 9.18 -12.71
N ASP A 172 12.51 8.48 -12.26
CA ASP A 172 13.88 8.96 -12.24
C ASP A 172 14.32 9.15 -13.71
N PRO A 173 14.87 10.33 -14.10
CA PRO A 173 15.43 10.57 -15.43
C PRO A 173 16.43 9.49 -15.89
N LEU A 174 17.01 8.72 -14.96
CA LEU A 174 17.93 7.63 -15.24
C LEU A 174 17.27 6.40 -15.90
N LEU A 175 15.95 6.23 -15.75
CA LEU A 175 15.18 5.10 -16.28
C LEU A 175 14.40 5.42 -17.56
N GLU A 176 14.49 6.64 -18.09
CA GLU A 176 13.85 7.05 -19.35
C GLU A 176 14.12 6.10 -20.53
N PRO A 177 15.34 5.52 -20.70
CA PRO A 177 15.53 4.51 -21.72
C PRO A 177 14.90 3.20 -21.25
N ILE A 178 13.77 2.84 -21.85
CA ILE A 178 12.99 1.61 -21.63
C ILE A 178 13.85 0.33 -21.63
N GLY A 179 14.97 0.32 -22.36
CA GLY A 179 15.95 -0.77 -22.35
C GLY A 179 16.64 -0.97 -20.98
N THR A 180 16.80 0.10 -20.21
CA THR A 180 17.44 0.11 -18.88
C THR A 180 16.51 -0.47 -17.82
N LEU A 181 15.22 -0.16 -17.83
CA LEU A 181 14.25 -0.76 -16.90
C LEU A 181 14.13 -2.27 -17.12
N LEU A 182 13.98 -2.69 -18.38
CA LEU A 182 13.94 -4.12 -18.72
C LEU A 182 15.25 -4.83 -18.35
N SER A 183 16.41 -4.15 -18.50
CA SER A 183 17.71 -4.69 -18.10
C SER A 183 17.89 -4.76 -16.58
N PHE A 184 17.45 -3.74 -15.85
CA PHE A 184 17.45 -3.69 -14.39
C PHE A 184 16.58 -4.80 -13.79
N MET A 185 15.37 -4.97 -14.34
CA MET A 185 14.46 -6.05 -14.01
C MET A 185 15.11 -7.41 -14.27
N LYS A 186 15.70 -7.61 -15.46
CA LYS A 186 16.39 -8.87 -15.79
C LYS A 186 17.61 -9.13 -14.93
N GLN A 187 18.35 -8.10 -14.50
CA GLN A 187 19.54 -8.26 -13.67
C GLN A 187 19.21 -8.55 -12.20
N ASN A 188 18.19 -7.88 -11.64
CA ASN A 188 17.88 -7.99 -10.21
C ASN A 188 16.77 -9.00 -9.91
N LEU A 189 15.83 -9.18 -10.84
CA LEU A 189 14.68 -10.07 -10.70
C LEU A 189 14.73 -11.27 -11.64
N GLY A 190 15.72 -11.33 -12.55
CA GLY A 190 15.88 -12.44 -13.51
C GLY A 190 15.83 -13.85 -12.89
N PRO A 191 16.51 -14.12 -11.75
CA PRO A 191 16.40 -15.40 -11.05
C PRO A 191 14.98 -15.68 -10.56
N LEU A 192 14.31 -14.67 -10.00
CA LEU A 192 12.92 -14.77 -9.53
C LEU A 192 11.94 -14.96 -10.69
N MET A 193 12.17 -14.30 -11.83
CA MET A 193 11.37 -14.44 -13.05
C MET A 193 11.53 -15.83 -13.69
N SER A 194 12.73 -16.40 -13.64
CA SER A 194 13.02 -17.76 -14.11
C SER A 194 12.38 -18.82 -13.22
N ASP A 195 12.49 -18.67 -11.89
CA ASP A 195 11.89 -19.60 -10.92
C ASP A 195 10.36 -19.54 -10.95
N LEU A 196 9.78 -18.37 -11.23
CA LEU A 196 8.34 -18.17 -11.35
C LEU A 196 7.80 -18.38 -12.78
N SER A 197 8.62 -18.69 -13.79
CA SER A 197 8.14 -19.02 -15.15
C SER A 197 7.06 -18.04 -15.68
N CYS A 198 7.36 -16.74 -15.70
CA CYS A 198 6.41 -15.68 -16.07
C CYS A 198 6.55 -15.19 -17.53
N PRO A 199 5.97 -15.88 -18.53
CA PRO A 199 6.14 -15.52 -19.95
C PRO A 199 5.49 -14.17 -20.30
N GLN A 200 4.54 -13.72 -19.51
CA GLN A 200 3.84 -12.44 -19.66
C GLN A 200 4.80 -11.23 -19.50
N LEU A 201 5.99 -11.45 -18.93
CA LEU A 201 7.03 -10.43 -18.74
C LEU A 201 8.07 -10.43 -19.88
N ASP A 202 8.02 -11.39 -20.81
CA ASP A 202 8.85 -11.38 -22.02
C ASP A 202 8.44 -10.26 -22.99
N SER A 203 7.17 -9.82 -22.90
CA SER A 203 6.62 -8.72 -23.66
C SER A 203 5.75 -7.84 -22.75
N PHE A 204 6.25 -6.66 -22.40
CA PHE A 204 5.49 -5.65 -21.66
C PHE A 204 4.85 -4.67 -22.67
N ASP A 205 3.51 -4.55 -22.65
CA ASP A 205 2.79 -3.63 -23.53
C ASP A 205 2.83 -2.21 -22.97
N ASN A 206 3.79 -1.44 -23.48
CA ASN A 206 4.06 -0.07 -23.06
C ASN A 206 2.96 0.92 -23.45
N SER A 207 2.09 0.57 -24.41
CA SER A 207 1.04 1.49 -24.90
C SER A 207 0.03 1.85 -23.80
N LEU A 208 -0.10 0.97 -22.80
CA LEU A 208 -0.96 1.18 -21.64
C LEU A 208 -0.47 2.32 -20.73
N PHE A 209 0.82 2.65 -20.73
CA PHE A 209 1.43 3.68 -19.87
C PHE A 209 1.91 4.90 -20.65
N GLU A 210 1.53 5.01 -21.92
CA GLU A 210 1.83 6.21 -22.67
C GLU A 210 1.18 7.43 -22.00
N PRO A 211 1.90 8.56 -21.87
CA PRO A 211 1.39 9.78 -21.22
C PRO A 211 0.09 10.32 -21.82
N LYS A 212 -0.26 9.88 -23.03
CA LYS A 212 -1.48 10.25 -23.75
C LYS A 212 -2.72 9.51 -23.28
N THR A 213 -2.57 8.42 -22.52
CA THR A 213 -3.66 7.54 -22.14
C THR A 213 -4.30 7.95 -20.80
N PHE A 214 -3.57 8.67 -19.94
CA PHE A 214 -4.06 9.13 -18.64
C PHE A 214 -4.01 10.66 -18.49
N PRO A 215 -5.17 11.34 -18.47
CA PRO A 215 -5.20 12.77 -18.19
C PRO A 215 -4.70 13.05 -16.75
N GLY A 216 -3.55 13.71 -16.62
CA GLY A 216 -2.97 14.13 -15.34
C GLY A 216 -1.50 13.74 -15.12
N MET A 217 -0.97 12.77 -15.87
CA MET A 217 0.40 12.23 -15.73
C MET A 217 1.53 13.22 -16.10
N GLY A 218 1.19 14.39 -16.65
CA GLY A 218 2.14 15.45 -17.02
C GLY A 218 2.02 16.74 -16.20
N TYR A 219 1.30 16.74 -15.08
CA TYR A 219 1.11 17.96 -14.30
C TYR A 219 2.35 18.28 -13.45
N THR A 220 3.26 19.09 -13.99
CA THR A 220 4.29 19.76 -13.19
C THR A 220 3.61 20.94 -12.49
N GLY A 221 3.27 20.79 -11.21
CA GLY A 221 2.80 21.92 -10.42
C GLY A 221 3.87 23.01 -10.39
N GLU A 222 3.57 24.17 -10.96
CA GLU A 222 4.39 25.37 -10.75
C GLU A 222 4.31 25.75 -9.27
N ILE A 223 5.45 25.75 -8.60
CA ILE A 223 5.61 26.30 -7.26
C ILE A 223 5.86 27.80 -7.46
N ASP A 224 4.83 28.61 -7.20
CA ASP A 224 5.00 30.04 -6.92
C ASP A 224 5.50 30.25 -5.47
#